data_AF-A0A1G9N7Z6-F1
#
_entry.id   AF-A0A1G9N7Z6-F1
#
_cell.length_a   1.000
_cell.length_b   1.000
_cell.length_c   1.000
_cell.angle_alpha   90.00
_cell.angle_beta   90.00
_cell.angle_gamma   90.00
#
_symmetry.space_group_name_H-M   'P 1'
#
loop_
_entity.id
_entity.type
_entity.pdbx_description
1 polymer ?
#
loop_
_entity_poly.entity_id
_entity_poly.type
_entity_poly.pdbx_seq_one_letter_code
_entity_poly.pdbx_strand_id
1 'polypeptide(L)'
;MLSGMDLIKAYRANPDHYLPMIDHTEEVPGRNEDGEYNIGWNAGLLDATRPYFVECWAVDQITMLTIYVSAEGIEEKTAAELDQWLQDVGYFSYLDKKYWPAEVKTFENQDGNEFFAISITVGIEDEPALITGAQILSWSKLNEYNRKTTG
;
A
#
# COMPACT_ATOMS: atom_id res chain seq x y z
N MET A 1 -2.74 -16.59 -16.97
CA MET A 1 -2.64 -15.21 -16.46
C MET A 1 -3.88 -14.99 -15.61
N LEU A 2 -3.77 -14.95 -14.27
CA LEU A 2 -4.92 -14.60 -13.43
C LEU A 2 -5.31 -13.15 -13.73
N SER A 3 -6.60 -12.86 -13.89
CA SER A 3 -7.02 -11.47 -13.96
C SER A 3 -6.72 -10.79 -12.62
N GLY A 4 -6.50 -9.48 -12.59
CA GLY A 4 -6.28 -8.77 -11.32
C GLY A 4 -7.42 -8.96 -10.32
N MET A 5 -8.63 -9.26 -10.81
CA MET A 5 -9.76 -9.64 -9.96
C MET A 5 -9.65 -11.05 -9.36
N ASP A 6 -9.05 -11.98 -10.08
CA ASP A 6 -8.76 -13.30 -9.54
C ASP A 6 -7.59 -13.26 -8.56
N LEU A 7 -6.62 -12.34 -8.73
CA LEU A 7 -5.61 -12.07 -7.71
C LEU A 7 -6.24 -11.51 -6.44
N ILE A 8 -7.11 -10.51 -6.53
CA ILE A 8 -7.79 -9.95 -5.36
C ILE A 8 -8.67 -11.00 -4.66
N LYS A 9 -9.33 -11.88 -5.41
CA LYS A 9 -10.08 -13.02 -4.84
C LYS A 9 -9.14 -14.04 -4.19
N ALA A 10 -8.03 -14.39 -4.83
CA ALA A 10 -7.05 -15.36 -4.33
C ALA A 10 -6.35 -14.83 -3.07
N TYR A 11 -6.00 -13.55 -3.05
CA TYR A 11 -5.46 -12.83 -1.90
C TYR A 11 -6.44 -12.84 -0.73
N ARG A 12 -7.71 -12.44 -0.96
CA ARG A 12 -8.75 -12.51 0.08
C ARG A 12 -8.98 -13.92 0.61
N ALA A 13 -8.80 -14.94 -0.23
CA ALA A 13 -8.98 -16.33 0.17
C ALA A 13 -7.76 -16.93 0.87
N ASN A 14 -6.56 -16.38 0.64
CA ASN A 14 -5.29 -16.90 1.15
C ASN A 14 -4.31 -15.76 1.53
N PRO A 15 -4.69 -14.86 2.46
CA PRO A 15 -3.88 -13.68 2.78
C PRO A 15 -2.48 -14.05 3.28
N ASP A 16 -2.34 -15.19 3.95
CA ASP A 16 -1.06 -15.71 4.47
C ASP A 16 -0.03 -16.06 3.39
N HIS A 17 -0.47 -16.15 2.13
CA HIS A 17 0.36 -16.56 0.99
C HIS A 17 0.91 -15.37 0.20
N TYR A 18 0.50 -14.14 0.53
CA TYR A 18 0.81 -12.95 -0.27
C TYR A 18 1.30 -11.82 0.63
N LEU A 19 2.51 -11.32 0.34
CA LEU A 19 3.08 -10.16 1.03
C LEU A 19 2.69 -8.85 0.34
N PRO A 20 2.46 -7.76 1.09
CA PRO A 20 2.36 -7.71 2.55
C PRO A 20 1.03 -8.29 3.08
N MET A 21 1.08 -8.91 4.27
CA MET A 21 -0.10 -9.51 4.90
C MET A 21 -0.85 -8.49 5.75
N ILE A 22 -2.16 -8.47 5.56
CA ILE A 22 -3.13 -7.79 6.43
C ILE A 22 -3.13 -8.49 7.79
N ASP A 23 -2.74 -7.78 8.85
CA ASP A 23 -2.89 -8.21 10.25
C ASP A 23 -4.36 -8.42 10.67
N HIS A 24 -4.84 -9.66 10.67
CA HIS A 24 -6.22 -10.00 11.05
C HIS A 24 -6.53 -9.96 12.56
N THR A 25 -5.60 -9.50 13.41
CA THR A 25 -5.84 -9.47 14.86
C THR A 25 -6.93 -8.44 15.22
N GLU A 26 -7.81 -8.81 16.16
CA GLU A 26 -8.90 -7.95 16.66
C GLU A 26 -8.38 -6.76 17.52
N GLU A 27 -7.06 -6.61 17.61
CA GLU A 27 -6.43 -5.56 18.38
C GLU A 27 -6.51 -4.22 17.62
N VAL A 28 -6.76 -3.14 18.35
CA VAL A 28 -6.42 -1.81 17.80
C VAL A 28 -4.92 -1.89 17.52
N PRO A 29 -4.45 -1.69 16.27
CA PRO A 29 -3.04 -1.92 15.94
C PRO A 29 -2.18 -1.17 16.96
N GLY A 30 -1.48 -1.92 17.78
CA GLY A 30 -0.52 -1.36 18.72
C GLY A 30 0.63 -0.75 17.94
N ARG A 31 1.43 0.09 18.61
CA ARG A 31 2.75 0.36 18.06
C ARG A 31 3.54 -0.96 18.03
N ASN A 32 4.16 -1.28 16.90
CA ASN A 32 5.10 -2.41 16.86
C ASN A 32 6.37 -2.07 17.66
N GLU A 33 7.33 -2.99 17.70
CA GLU A 33 8.60 -2.80 18.43
C GLU A 33 9.40 -1.58 17.92
N ASP A 34 9.18 -1.20 16.66
CA ASP A 34 9.79 -0.05 15.99
C ASP A 34 8.98 1.25 16.15
N GLY A 35 7.87 1.22 16.89
CA GLY A 35 7.03 2.40 17.14
C GLY A 35 6.05 2.72 16.02
N GLU A 36 5.96 1.89 14.98
CA GLU A 36 5.10 2.08 13.81
C GLU A 36 3.65 1.72 14.16
N TYR A 37 2.72 2.49 13.60
CA TYR A 37 1.28 2.34 13.78
C TYR A 37 0.60 2.14 12.43
N ASN A 38 0.00 0.98 12.20
CA ASN A 38 -0.71 0.69 10.95
C ASN A 38 -2.12 1.33 10.97
N ILE A 39 -2.41 2.17 9.98
CA ILE A 39 -3.66 2.93 9.87
C ILE A 39 -4.67 2.19 8.99
N GLY A 40 -4.20 1.49 7.96
CA GLY A 40 -5.05 0.78 7.04
C GLY A 40 -4.30 0.28 5.82
N TRP A 41 -5.03 -0.34 4.91
CA TRP A 41 -4.48 -0.92 3.71
C TRP A 41 -5.48 -0.82 2.55
N ASN A 42 -5.02 -1.15 1.35
CA ASN A 42 -5.91 -1.43 0.22
C ASN A 42 -5.21 -2.36 -0.77
N ALA A 43 -5.96 -2.89 -1.73
CA ALA A 43 -5.42 -3.63 -2.84
C ALA A 43 -6.27 -3.38 -4.09
N GLY A 44 -5.65 -3.43 -5.25
CA GLY A 44 -6.34 -3.09 -6.48
C GLY A 44 -5.52 -3.37 -7.72
N LEU A 45 -5.84 -2.63 -8.78
CA LEU A 45 -5.09 -2.60 -10.03
C LEU A 45 -4.69 -1.15 -10.33
N LEU A 46 -3.42 -0.94 -10.66
CA LEU A 46 -2.90 0.38 -11.07
C LEU A 46 -3.18 0.65 -12.54
N ASP A 47 -3.16 -0.40 -13.37
CA ASP A 47 -3.57 -0.36 -14.76
C ASP A 47 -4.47 -1.57 -15.08
N ALA A 48 -4.72 -1.86 -16.35
CA ALA A 48 -5.57 -2.99 -16.73
C ALA A 48 -5.07 -4.37 -16.25
N THR A 49 -3.78 -4.46 -15.89
CA THR A 49 -3.08 -5.73 -15.69
C THR A 49 -2.25 -5.79 -14.42
N ARG A 50 -1.74 -4.66 -13.91
CA ARG A 50 -0.77 -4.63 -12.82
C ARG A 50 -1.44 -4.46 -11.45
N PRO A 51 -1.44 -5.51 -10.61
CA PRO A 51 -2.01 -5.43 -9.28
C PRO A 51 -1.08 -4.68 -8.32
N TYR A 52 -1.68 -4.11 -7.27
CA TYR A 52 -0.94 -3.50 -6.18
C TYR A 52 -1.53 -3.87 -4.83
N PHE A 53 -0.68 -3.79 -3.82
CA PHE A 53 -1.05 -3.73 -2.41
C PHE A 53 -0.55 -2.40 -1.85
N VAL A 54 -1.27 -1.82 -0.90
CA VAL A 54 -0.84 -0.59 -0.24
C VAL A 54 -1.07 -0.70 1.24
N GLU A 55 -0.14 -0.15 2.02
CA GLU A 55 -0.26 0.03 3.45
C GLU A 55 -0.13 1.51 3.79
N CYS A 56 -0.95 1.97 4.72
CA CYS A 56 -0.89 3.28 5.32
C CYS A 56 -0.48 3.12 6.77
N TRP A 57 0.62 3.74 7.16
CA TRP A 57 1.20 3.57 8.49
C TRP A 57 1.84 4.88 8.94
N ALA A 58 2.07 5.01 10.24
CA ALA A 58 2.71 6.18 10.82
C ALA A 58 3.81 5.80 11.81
N VAL A 59 4.91 6.52 11.77
CA VAL A 59 6.04 6.40 12.72
C VAL A 59 6.59 7.79 12.97
N ASP A 60 7.03 8.08 14.20
CA ASP A 60 7.66 9.37 14.54
C ASP A 60 6.92 10.60 13.99
N GLN A 61 5.59 10.58 14.12
CA GLN A 61 4.68 11.66 13.66
C GLN A 61 4.63 11.88 12.14
N ILE A 62 5.22 10.99 11.36
CA ILE A 62 5.15 10.94 9.90
C ILE A 62 4.14 9.87 9.52
N THR A 63 3.21 10.19 8.62
CA THR A 63 2.31 9.23 8.00
C THR A 63 2.79 8.93 6.60
N MET A 64 2.85 7.65 6.25
CA MET A 64 3.35 7.13 4.99
C MET A 64 2.35 6.20 4.32
N LEU A 65 2.37 6.20 2.99
CA LEU A 65 1.81 5.16 2.16
C LEU A 65 2.94 4.37 1.52
N THR A 66 2.93 3.05 1.68
CA THR A 66 3.84 2.16 0.96
C THR A 66 3.05 1.30 0.00
N ILE A 67 3.32 1.45 -1.30
CA ILE A 67 2.68 0.72 -2.39
C ILE A 67 3.62 -0.38 -2.85
N TYR A 68 3.12 -1.60 -2.90
CA TYR A 68 3.83 -2.79 -3.30
C TYR A 68 3.33 -3.25 -4.68
N VAL A 69 4.25 -3.34 -5.63
CA VAL A 69 3.97 -3.78 -7.01
C VAL A 69 5.07 -4.71 -7.48
N SER A 70 4.72 -5.70 -8.31
CA SER A 70 5.73 -6.50 -9.00
C SER A 70 6.61 -5.61 -9.88
N ALA A 71 7.92 -5.87 -9.88
CA ALA A 71 8.87 -5.20 -10.76
C ALA A 71 8.85 -5.77 -12.19
N GLU A 72 8.18 -6.90 -12.43
CA GLU A 72 8.17 -7.60 -13.73
C GLU A 72 7.74 -6.66 -14.87
N GLY A 73 8.61 -6.45 -15.86
CA GLY A 73 8.42 -5.58 -17.01
C GLY A 73 8.57 -4.07 -16.73
N ILE A 74 8.99 -3.67 -15.53
CA ILE A 74 9.28 -2.28 -15.14
C ILE A 74 10.55 -2.16 -14.27
N GLU A 75 11.43 -3.15 -14.33
CA GLU A 75 12.64 -3.31 -13.49
C GLU A 75 13.60 -2.12 -13.62
N GLU A 76 13.70 -1.56 -14.81
CA GLU A 76 14.61 -0.44 -15.12
C GLU A 76 14.04 0.93 -14.74
N LYS A 77 12.81 1.01 -14.21
CA LYS A 77 12.22 2.29 -13.80
C LYS A 77 12.93 2.84 -12.58
N THR A 78 13.32 4.11 -12.67
CA THR A 78 13.82 4.88 -11.53
C THR A 78 12.70 5.19 -10.53
N ALA A 79 13.07 5.54 -9.29
CA ALA A 79 12.11 5.98 -8.28
C ALA A 79 11.23 7.15 -8.77
N ALA A 80 11.81 8.12 -9.47
CA ALA A 80 11.08 9.24 -10.04
C ALA A 80 10.09 8.82 -11.14
N GLU A 81 10.43 7.81 -11.95
CA GLU A 81 9.52 7.29 -12.97
C GLU A 81 8.40 6.43 -12.38
N LEU A 82 8.65 5.70 -11.29
CA LEU A 82 7.63 4.97 -10.54
C LEU A 82 6.65 5.91 -9.84
N ASP A 83 7.17 6.94 -9.19
CA ASP A 83 6.37 8.01 -8.57
C ASP A 83 5.48 8.71 -9.61
N GLN A 84 6.07 9.14 -10.73
CA GLN A 84 5.33 9.78 -11.82
C GLN A 84 4.28 8.83 -12.41
N TRP A 85 4.60 7.55 -12.59
CA TRP A 85 3.65 6.56 -13.10
C TRP A 85 2.42 6.40 -12.20
N LEU A 86 2.60 6.36 -10.87
CA LEU A 86 1.50 6.30 -9.92
C LEU A 86 0.60 7.55 -9.97
N GLN A 87 1.18 8.72 -10.23
CA GLN A 87 0.43 9.95 -10.46
C GLN A 87 -0.31 9.90 -11.81
N ASP A 88 0.33 9.40 -12.87
CA ASP A 88 -0.24 9.31 -14.21
C ASP A 88 -1.44 8.35 -14.29
N VAL A 89 -1.40 7.23 -13.55
CA VAL A 89 -2.56 6.33 -13.41
C VAL A 89 -3.64 6.88 -12.45
N GLY A 90 -3.41 8.07 -11.87
CA GLY A 90 -4.36 8.75 -11.01
C GLY A 90 -4.52 8.11 -9.63
N TYR A 91 -3.54 7.32 -9.18
CA TYR A 91 -3.60 6.67 -7.87
C TYR A 91 -3.51 7.70 -6.74
N PHE A 92 -2.58 8.65 -6.88
CA PHE A 92 -2.48 9.80 -5.99
C PHE A 92 -2.03 11.06 -6.73
N SER A 93 -2.05 12.20 -6.05
CA SER A 93 -1.40 13.43 -6.53
C SER A 93 -0.85 14.23 -5.35
N TYR A 94 0.34 14.81 -5.52
CA TYR A 94 0.92 15.72 -4.53
C TYR A 94 0.15 17.05 -4.47
N LEU A 95 -0.06 17.55 -3.26
CA LEU A 95 -0.61 18.89 -3.02
C LEU A 95 0.50 19.95 -3.01
N ASP A 96 1.72 19.56 -2.64
CA ASP A 96 2.94 20.39 -2.73
C ASP A 96 4.12 19.52 -3.16
N LYS A 97 4.93 20.03 -4.11
CA LYS A 97 6.10 19.33 -4.65
C LYS A 97 7.29 19.30 -3.69
N LYS A 98 7.29 20.04 -2.57
CA LYS A 98 8.38 19.98 -1.58
C LYS A 98 8.55 18.59 -0.92
N TYR A 99 7.56 17.71 -1.05
CA TYR A 99 7.55 16.34 -0.55
C TYR A 99 7.79 15.28 -1.62
N TRP A 100 8.20 15.71 -2.82
CA TRP A 100 8.69 14.86 -3.91
C TRP A 100 10.19 14.53 -3.67
N PRO A 101 10.70 13.32 -3.99
CA PRO A 101 10.00 12.15 -4.54
C PRO A 101 9.63 11.11 -3.48
N ALA A 102 8.79 10.16 -3.87
CA ALA A 102 8.72 8.87 -3.19
C ALA A 102 10.10 8.21 -3.05
N GLU A 103 10.29 7.50 -1.95
CA GLU A 103 11.40 6.58 -1.78
C GLU A 103 11.02 5.20 -2.31
N VAL A 104 11.94 4.52 -3.00
CA VAL A 104 11.70 3.18 -3.54
C VAL A 104 12.74 2.23 -3.00
N LYS A 105 12.28 1.09 -2.49
CA LYS A 105 13.11 -0.08 -2.16
C LYS A 105 12.69 -1.25 -3.02
N THR A 106 13.66 -2.10 -3.34
CA THR A 106 13.44 -3.36 -4.05
C THR A 106 13.62 -4.51 -3.08
N PHE A 107 12.77 -5.53 -3.19
CA PHE A 107 12.87 -6.76 -2.41
C PHE A 107 12.34 -7.94 -3.21
N GLU A 108 12.73 -9.15 -2.81
CA GLU A 108 12.23 -10.38 -3.41
C GLU A 108 11.17 -11.03 -2.50
N ASN A 109 10.15 -11.63 -3.11
CA ASN A 109 9.23 -12.49 -2.38
C ASN A 109 9.84 -13.89 -2.14
N GLN A 110 9.10 -14.79 -1.47
CA GLN A 110 9.58 -16.14 -1.15
C GLN A 110 9.91 -17.01 -2.38
N ASP A 111 9.34 -16.66 -3.54
CA ASP A 111 9.56 -17.35 -4.81
C ASP A 111 10.70 -16.70 -5.63
N GLY A 112 11.37 -15.68 -5.11
CA GLY A 112 12.44 -14.93 -5.79
C GLY A 112 11.94 -13.92 -6.82
N ASN A 113 10.64 -13.59 -6.83
CA ASN A 113 10.11 -12.54 -7.70
C ASN A 113 10.40 -11.17 -7.10
N GLU A 114 10.86 -10.24 -7.94
CA GLU A 114 11.21 -8.88 -7.52
C GLU A 114 9.96 -7.98 -7.42
N PHE A 115 9.92 -7.17 -6.37
CA PHE A 115 8.88 -6.20 -6.06
C PHE A 115 9.48 -4.84 -5.69
N PHE A 116 8.76 -3.79 -6.05
CA PHE A 116 9.01 -2.44 -5.54
C PHE A 116 8.12 -2.16 -4.32
N ALA A 117 8.73 -1.61 -3.27
CA ALA A 117 8.06 -0.92 -2.18
C ALA A 117 8.25 0.58 -2.37
N ILE A 118 7.20 1.27 -2.79
CA ILE A 118 7.19 2.70 -3.13
C ILE A 118 6.54 3.47 -1.98
N SER A 119 7.35 4.19 -1.22
CA SER A 119 6.96 4.89 -0.01
C SER A 119 6.78 6.40 -0.23
N ILE A 120 5.58 6.90 0.08
CA ILE A 120 5.17 8.30 -0.11
C ILE A 120 4.76 8.88 1.24
N THR A 121 5.32 10.03 1.61
CA THR A 121 4.88 10.77 2.79
C THR A 121 3.53 11.43 2.51
N VAL A 122 2.52 11.12 3.34
CA VAL A 122 1.16 11.64 3.17
C VAL A 122 0.77 12.68 4.21
N GLY A 123 1.46 12.73 5.34
CA GLY A 123 1.19 13.68 6.41
C GLY A 123 2.35 13.75 7.40
N ILE A 124 2.48 14.90 8.04
CA ILE A 124 3.39 15.15 9.16
C ILE A 124 2.62 15.96 10.21
N GLU A 125 2.92 15.79 11.51
CA GLU A 125 2.09 16.23 12.65
C GLU A 125 1.38 17.58 12.50
N ASP A 126 2.11 18.59 12.01
CA ASP A 126 1.66 19.98 11.98
C ASP A 126 1.32 20.51 10.58
N GLU A 127 1.31 19.65 9.57
CA GLU A 127 0.93 20.03 8.20
C GLU A 127 -0.34 19.30 7.74
N PRO A 128 -1.16 19.95 6.87
CA PRO A 128 -2.27 19.25 6.23
C PRO A 128 -1.76 18.05 5.42
N ALA A 129 -2.70 17.21 4.97
CA ALA A 129 -2.37 16.11 4.07
C ALA A 129 -1.52 16.61 2.88
N LEU A 130 -0.52 15.82 2.51
CA LEU A 130 0.46 16.15 1.47
C LEU A 130 0.06 15.61 0.10
N ILE A 131 -0.93 14.71 0.06
CA ILE A 131 -1.45 14.10 -1.16
C ILE A 131 -2.99 14.06 -1.17
N THR A 132 -3.55 13.75 -2.34
CA THR A 132 -4.97 13.41 -2.54
C THR A 132 -5.12 12.12 -3.36
N GLY A 133 -6.32 11.54 -3.39
CA GLY A 133 -6.69 10.38 -4.21
C GLY A 133 -6.61 9.04 -3.48
N ALA A 134 -5.41 8.65 -3.03
CA ALA A 134 -5.08 7.32 -2.52
C ALA A 134 -6.11 6.78 -1.51
N GLN A 135 -6.93 5.83 -1.95
CA GLN A 135 -7.99 5.27 -1.13
C GLN A 135 -7.43 4.22 -0.18
N ILE A 136 -7.68 4.42 1.12
CA ILE A 136 -7.28 3.48 2.17
C ILE A 136 -8.50 3.00 2.94
N LEU A 137 -8.58 1.69 3.12
CA LEU A 137 -9.54 1.08 4.01
C LEU A 137 -8.94 1.09 5.42
N SER A 138 -9.56 1.85 6.31
CA SER A 138 -9.21 1.85 7.74
C SER A 138 -9.39 0.45 8.32
N TRP A 139 -8.48 0.04 9.20
CA TRP A 139 -8.61 -1.19 9.98
C TRP A 139 -9.94 -1.31 10.72
N SER A 140 -10.45 -0.20 11.26
CA SER A 140 -11.67 -0.18 12.09
C SER A 140 -12.99 -0.42 11.32
N LYS A 141 -13.10 -0.01 10.05
CA LYS A 141 -14.31 -0.25 9.22
C LYS A 141 -14.44 -1.71 8.74
N LEU A 142 -13.34 -2.46 8.68
CA LEU A 142 -13.34 -3.89 8.35
C LEU A 142 -13.91 -4.74 9.49
N ASN A 143 -13.70 -4.36 10.75
CA ASN A 143 -14.33 -5.01 11.90
C ASN A 143 -15.87 -4.97 11.82
N GLU A 144 -16.48 -3.94 11.24
CA GLU A 144 -17.93 -3.90 11.02
C GLU A 144 -18.42 -4.77 9.85
N TYR A 145 -17.62 -4.94 8.80
CA TYR A 145 -17.98 -5.81 7.67
C TYR A 145 -17.74 -7.30 8.00
N ASN A 146 -16.69 -7.63 8.74
CA ASN A 146 -16.42 -8.98 9.25
C ASN A 146 -17.45 -9.45 10.30
N ARG A 147 -18.14 -8.51 10.98
CA ARG A 147 -19.30 -8.79 11.84
C ARG A 147 -20.52 -9.31 11.09
N LYS A 148 -20.66 -9.04 9.78
CA LYS A 148 -21.88 -9.39 9.00
C LYS A 148 -21.78 -10.69 8.21
N THR A 149 -20.60 -11.28 8.09
CA THR A 149 -20.36 -12.55 7.36
C THR A 149 -20.19 -13.76 8.27
N THR A 150 -20.36 -13.60 9.59
CA THR A 150 -20.34 -14.67 10.60
C THR A 150 -21.70 -14.88 11.29
N GLY A 151 -22.79 -14.38 10.69
CA GLY A 151 -24.18 -14.63 11.13
C GLY A 151 -24.91 -15.57 10.18
#